data_AF-G5ZWC3-F1
#
_entry.id   AF-G5ZWC3-F1
#
_cell.length_a   1.000
_cell.length_b   1.000
_cell.length_c   1.000
_cell.angle_alpha   90.00
_cell.angle_beta   90.00
_cell.angle_gamma   90.00
#
_symmetry.space_group_name_H-M   'P 1'
#
loop_
_entity.id
_entity.type
_entity.pdbx_description
1 polymer ?
#
loop_
_entity_poly.entity_id
_entity_poly.type
_entity_poly.pdbx_seq_one_letter_code
_entity_poly.pdbx_strand_id
1 'polypeptide(L)' 'MTISPKQIYLLIVLVGSVLLIGDHLTSTALTDVGSPSDLGNACAPCGAPCTQTEKN' A
#
# COMPACT_ATOMS: atom_id res chain seq x y z
N MET A 1 -29.15 -20.15 20.00
CA MET A 1 -27.80 -20.39 19.44
C MET A 1 -26.80 -19.75 20.39
N THR A 2 -26.12 -20.55 21.22
CA THR A 2 -25.15 -20.05 22.19
C THR A 2 -23.79 -19.91 21.51
N ILE A 3 -23.28 -18.69 21.42
CA ILE A 3 -21.95 -18.43 20.90
C ILE A 3 -20.93 -18.89 21.95
N SER A 4 -20.06 -19.82 21.56
CA SER A 4 -18.99 -20.30 22.45
C SER A 4 -17.80 -19.31 22.45
N PRO A 5 -17.00 -19.27 23.53
CA PRO A 5 -15.81 -18.41 23.60
C PRO A 5 -14.83 -18.63 22.43
N LYS A 6 -14.74 -19.88 21.93
CA LYS A 6 -13.95 -20.21 20.75
C LYS A 6 -14.45 -19.50 19.49
N GLN A 7 -15.76 -19.38 19.31
CA GLN A 7 -16.33 -18.65 18.18
C GLN A 7 -16.11 -17.14 18.30
N ILE A 8 -16.17 -16.58 19.50
CA ILE A 8 -15.82 -15.17 19.75
C ILE A 8 -14.37 -14.91 19.35
N TYR A 9 -13.46 -15.77 19.80
CA TYR A 9 -12.04 -15.67 19.44
C TYR A 9 -11.82 -15.73 17.93
N LEU A 10 -12.45 -16.69 17.24
CA LEU A 10 -12.35 -16.79 15.78
C LEU A 10 -12.90 -15.55 15.08
N LEU A 11 -14.00 -14.97 15.56
CA LEU A 11 -14.54 -13.74 14.99
C LEU A 11 -13.58 -12.56 15.16
N ILE A 12 -12.98 -12.39 16.34
CA ILE A 12 -12.01 -11.33 16.60
C ILE A 12 -10.79 -11.47 15.67
N VAL A 13 -10.24 -12.68 15.56
CA VAL A 13 -9.09 -12.96 14.70
C VAL A 13 -9.43 -12.70 13.23
N LEU A 14 -10.61 -13.14 12.78
CA LEU A 14 -11.09 -12.93 11.41
C LEU A 14 -11.23 -11.43 11.09
N VAL A 15 -11.95 -10.69 11.94
CA VAL A 15 -12.19 -9.25 11.76
C VAL A 15 -10.88 -8.48 11.76
N GLY A 16 -9.98 -8.76 12.72
CA GLY A 16 -8.67 -8.13 12.78
C GLY A 16 -7.83 -8.38 11.52
N SER A 17 -7.84 -9.62 11.01
CA SER A 17 -7.08 -9.98 9.80
C SER A 17 -7.60 -9.24 8.57
N VAL A 18 -8.92 -9.14 8.39
CA VAL A 18 -9.53 -8.43 7.26
C VAL A 18 -9.18 -6.94 7.28
N LEU A 19 -9.18 -6.31 8.46
CA LEU A 19 -8.80 -4.90 8.61
C LEU A 19 -7.34 -4.66 8.22
N LEU A 20 -6.42 -5.52 8.68
CA LEU A 20 -5.00 -5.43 8.33
C LEU A 20 -4.76 -5.62 6.83
N ILE A 21 -5.42 -6.60 6.22
CA ILE A 21 -5.32 -6.83 4.77
C ILE A 21 -5.86 -5.63 4.00
N GLY A 22 -7.01 -5.08 4.43
CA GLY A 22 -7.60 -3.89 3.84
C GLY A 22 -6.65 -2.70 3.89
N ASP A 23 -6.06 -2.42 5.05
CA ASP A 23 -5.07 -1.35 5.23
C ASP A 23 -3.87 -1.50 4.28
N HIS A 24 -3.30 -2.70 4.17
CA HIS A 24 -2.21 -2.98 3.23
C HIS A 24 -2.61 -2.80 1.76
N LEU A 25 -3.81 -3.24 1.36
CA LEU A 25 -4.29 -3.12 -0.02
C LEU A 25 -4.68 -1.68 -0.40
N THR A 26 -5.12 -0.87 0.56
CA THR A 26 -5.42 0.55 0.35
C THR A 26 -4.23 1.46 0.62
N SER A 27 -3.11 0.91 1.09
CA SER A 27 -1.91 1.70 1.32
C SER A 27 -1.39 2.26 -0.01
N THR A 28 -1.41 3.58 -0.09
CA THR A 28 -0.91 4.41 -1.20
C THR A 28 0.61 4.27 -1.40
N ALA A 29 1.30 3.46 -0.57
CA ALA A 29 2.72 3.18 -0.68
C ALA A 29 3.15 2.61 -2.05
N LEU A 30 2.22 2.01 -2.81
CA LEU A 30 2.49 1.51 -4.17
C LEU A 30 1.94 2.40 -5.30
N THR A 31 1.12 3.41 -5.02
CA THR A 31 0.61 4.32 -6.06
C THR A 31 1.64 5.37 -6.49
N ASP A 32 2.76 5.50 -5.77
CA ASP A 32 3.90 6.36 -6.12
C ASP A 32 4.98 5.61 -6.95
N VAL A 33 4.87 4.28 -7.09
CA VAL A 33 5.72 3.54 -8.05
C VAL A 33 5.12 3.67 -9.45
N GLY A 34 5.54 4.74 -10.13
CA GLY A 34 4.99 5.26 -11.37
C GLY A 34 4.58 4.22 -12.42
N SER A 35 3.45 4.50 -13.07
CA SER A 35 3.10 3.88 -14.33
C SER A 35 4.24 4.10 -15.33
N PRO A 36 4.62 3.12 -16.16
CA PRO A 36 5.73 3.27 -17.11
C PRO A 36 5.50 4.37 -18.16
N SER A 37 4.30 4.96 -18.24
CA SER A 37 4.01 6.14 -19.07
C SER A 37 4.57 7.45 -18.49
N ASP A 38 4.96 7.50 -17.21
CA ASP A 38 5.57 8.66 -16.55
C ASP A 38 7.12 8.59 -16.51
N LEU A 39 7.74 7.63 -17.21
CA LEU A 39 9.20 7.54 -17.35
C LEU A 39 9.83 8.67 -18.18
N GLY A 40 9.02 9.56 -18.75
CA GLY A 40 9.50 10.72 -19.50
C GLY A 40 10.21 11.78 -18.64
N ASN A 41 10.07 11.74 -17.30
CA ASN A 41 10.66 12.73 -16.39
C ASN A 41 11.16 12.13 -15.05
N ALA A 42 11.41 10.82 -15.00
CA ALA A 42 11.94 10.14 -13.82
C ALA A 42 13.45 9.93 -13.97
N CYS A 43 14.25 10.65 -13.18
CA CYS A 43 15.72 10.60 -13.27
C CYS A 43 16.36 9.53 -12.36
N ALA A 44 15.58 8.81 -11.55
CA ALA A 44 16.07 7.76 -10.66
C ALA A 44 15.17 6.51 -10.71
N PRO A 45 15.72 5.30 -10.46
CA PRO A 45 14.97 4.04 -10.47
C PRO A 45 13.83 3.96 -9.41
N CYS A 46 13.64 5.02 -8.62
CA CYS A 46 12.62 5.17 -7.58
C CYS A 46 11.72 6.41 -7.79
N GLY A 47 11.59 6.93 -9.01
CA GLY A 47 10.59 7.97 -9.31
C GLY A 47 10.94 9.39 -8.85
N ALA A 48 12.20 9.67 -8.49
CA ALA A 48 12.60 11.02 -8.11
C ALA A 48 12.43 12.02 -9.29
N PRO A 49 11.84 13.21 -9.06
CA PRO A 49 11.67 14.20 -10.10
C PRO A 49 13.03 14.72 -10.57
N CYS A 50 13.20 14.86 -11.88
CA CYS A 50 14.35 15.57 -12.44
C CYS A 50 14.28 17.04 -12.01
N THR A 51 15.07 17.45 -11.02
CA THR A 51 15.26 18.87 -10.73
C THR A 51 16.04 19.47 -11.91
N GLN A 52 15.44 20.41 -12.65
CA GLN A 52 16.09 21.15 -13.75
C GLN A 52 17.14 22.14 -13.23
N THR A 53 18.07 21.66 -12.41
CA THR A 53 19.22 22.41 -11.92
C THR A 53 20.42 21.47 -11.87
N GLU A 54 20.70 20.80 -12.99
CA GLU A 54 22.09 20.52 -13.33
C GLU A 54 22.39 21.26 -14.63
N LYS A 55 23.46 22.03 -14.54
CA LYS A 55 23.83 23.16 -15.36
C LYS A 55 24.97 22.69 -16.26
N ASN A 56 24.75 22.58 -17.57
CA ASN A 56 25.68 22.98 -18.65
C ASN A 56 25.05 22.69 -20.02
#